data_AF-A0A9X7Q7N0-F1
#
_entry.id   AF-A0A9X7Q7N0-F1
#
_cell.length_a   1.000
_cell.length_b   1.000
_cell.length_c   1.000
_cell.angle_alpha   90.00
_cell.angle_beta   90.00
_cell.angle_gamma   90.00
#
_symmetry.space_group_name_H-M   'P 1'
#
loop_
_entity.id
_entity.type
_entity.pdbx_description
1 polymer ?
#
loop_
_entity_poly.entity_id
_entity_poly.type
_entity_poly.pdbx_seq_one_letter_code
_entity_poly.pdbx_strand_id
1 'polypeptide(L)'
;MKKLAIFSGLAIVIVTVIYLLLPYEPEMTYRESDRVRYHFYTPASIKQAPRLSPDYTFSHSAANGQPETAGVCFSGVSDAAVLKQYLVSRGYAFARKAPVGELWTSERHRDVYFTVISRVSPGRQVCLFESER
;
A
#
# COMPACT_ATOMS: atom_id res chain seq x y z
N MET A 1 -35.11 3.94 28.44
CA MET A 1 -34.16 2.84 28.11
C MET A 1 -34.51 2.10 26.82
N LYS A 2 -35.73 1.56 26.62
CA LYS A 2 -36.12 0.85 25.37
C LYS A 2 -35.95 1.66 24.07
N LYS A 3 -36.34 2.94 24.05
CA LYS A 3 -36.20 3.81 22.86
C LYS A 3 -34.73 4.00 22.46
N LEU A 4 -33.82 4.18 23.44
CA LEU A 4 -32.39 4.36 23.21
C LEU A 4 -31.74 3.09 22.60
N ALA A 5 -32.16 1.90 23.04
CA ALA A 5 -31.69 0.63 22.48
C ALA A 5 -32.18 0.42 21.03
N ILE A 6 -33.41 0.85 20.71
CA ILE A 6 -33.96 0.79 19.34
C ILE A 6 -33.22 1.75 18.41
N PHE A 7 -32.94 2.99 18.85
CA PHE A 7 -32.15 3.95 18.08
C PHE A 7 -30.71 3.47 17.87
N SER A 8 -30.09 2.87 18.89
CA SER A 8 -28.75 2.29 18.78
C SER A 8 -28.71 1.10 17.83
N GLY A 9 -29.72 0.20 17.89
CA GLY A 9 -29.82 -0.93 16.97
C GLY A 9 -30.03 -0.48 15.52
N LEU A 10 -30.88 0.53 15.30
CA LEU A 10 -31.11 1.10 13.97
C LEU A 10 -29.84 1.76 13.41
N ALA A 11 -29.09 2.49 14.23
CA ALA A 11 -27.83 3.10 13.82
C ALA A 11 -26.79 2.04 13.39
N ILE A 12 -26.68 0.93 14.13
CA ILE A 12 -25.77 -0.18 13.79
C ILE A 12 -26.19 -0.83 12.46
N VAL A 13 -27.49 -1.06 12.25
CA VAL A 13 -28.01 -1.64 11.00
C VAL A 13 -27.72 -0.70 9.83
N ILE A 14 -27.96 0.61 9.99
CA ILE A 14 -27.69 1.60 8.93
C ILE A 14 -26.20 1.64 8.59
N VAL A 15 -25.31 1.69 9.59
CA VAL A 15 -23.85 1.68 9.36
C VAL A 15 -23.43 0.38 8.65
N THR A 16 -23.96 -0.77 9.07
CA THR A 16 -23.67 -2.06 8.45
C THR A 16 -24.15 -2.10 7.00
N VAL A 17 -25.37 -1.64 6.71
CA VAL A 17 -25.92 -1.63 5.35
C VAL A 17 -25.14 -0.68 4.44
N ILE A 18 -24.79 0.51 4.92
CA ILE A 18 -23.93 1.45 4.17
C ILE A 18 -22.59 0.79 3.85
N TYR A 19 -21.99 0.06 4.80
CA TYR A 19 -20.72 -0.62 4.60
C TYR A 19 -20.82 -1.75 3.57
N LEU A 20 -21.92 -2.52 3.57
CA LEU A 20 -22.18 -3.60 2.61
C LEU A 20 -22.48 -3.08 1.20
N LEU A 21 -22.99 -1.85 1.07
CA LEU A 21 -23.30 -1.22 -0.21
C LEU A 21 -22.12 -0.43 -0.80
N LEU A 22 -21.00 -0.31 -0.08
CA LEU A 22 -19.80 0.33 -0.64
C LEU A 22 -19.27 -0.54 -1.79
N PRO A 23 -19.06 0.04 -2.99
CA PRO A 23 -18.48 -0.70 -4.10
C PRO A 23 -17.08 -1.16 -3.72
N TYR A 24 -16.80 -2.43 -3.95
CA TYR A 24 -15.45 -2.96 -3.89
C TYR A 24 -14.66 -2.40 -5.08
N GLU A 25 -13.68 -1.57 -4.78
CA GLU A 25 -12.75 -1.06 -5.79
C GLU A 25 -11.49 -1.95 -5.76
N PRO A 26 -11.22 -2.75 -6.80
CA PRO A 26 -10.06 -3.63 -6.84
C PRO A 26 -8.76 -2.84 -6.92
N GLU A 27 -8.82 -1.57 -7.33
CA GLU A 27 -7.69 -0.66 -7.37
C GLU A 27 -8.07 0.65 -6.70
N MET A 28 -7.19 1.14 -5.83
CA MET A 28 -7.44 2.39 -5.12
C MET A 28 -6.17 3.15 -4.83
N THR A 29 -6.31 4.47 -4.78
CA THR A 29 -5.27 5.41 -4.41
C THR A 29 -5.77 6.27 -3.25
N TYR A 30 -4.96 6.41 -2.20
CA TYR A 30 -5.38 7.08 -0.97
C TYR A 30 -4.21 7.73 -0.23
N ARG A 31 -4.53 8.66 0.67
CA ARG A 31 -3.56 9.36 1.53
C ARG A 31 -3.53 8.75 2.91
N GLU A 32 -2.47 8.99 3.68
CA GLU A 32 -2.42 8.58 5.09
C GLU A 32 -3.56 9.18 5.94
N SER A 33 -4.06 10.36 5.54
CA SER A 33 -5.21 11.02 6.17
C SER A 33 -6.52 10.24 5.97
N ASP A 34 -6.61 9.37 4.96
CA ASP A 34 -7.71 8.42 4.78
C ASP A 34 -7.50 7.23 5.73
N ARG A 35 -7.79 7.46 7.02
CA ARG A 35 -7.46 6.52 8.09
C ARG A 35 -8.05 5.13 7.89
N VAL A 36 -9.25 5.04 7.32
CA VAL A 36 -9.91 3.76 7.06
C VAL A 36 -9.14 3.00 5.98
N ARG A 37 -8.95 3.59 4.80
CA ARG A 37 -8.24 2.90 3.72
C ARG A 37 -6.79 2.60 4.08
N TYR A 38 -6.10 3.54 4.71
CA TYR A 38 -4.73 3.35 5.18
C TYR A 38 -4.61 2.22 6.22
N HIS A 39 -5.58 2.07 7.11
CA HIS A 39 -5.54 0.99 8.09
C HIS A 39 -5.70 -0.37 7.43
N PHE A 40 -6.71 -0.53 6.55
CA PHE A 40 -7.07 -1.81 5.94
C PHE A 40 -6.18 -2.25 4.78
N TYR A 41 -5.76 -1.33 3.91
CA TYR A 41 -5.14 -1.67 2.62
C TYR A 41 -3.63 -1.43 2.55
N THR A 42 -3.01 -0.98 3.65
CA THR A 42 -1.56 -0.76 3.70
C THR A 42 -0.90 -1.78 4.65
N PRO A 43 -0.07 -2.69 4.13
CA PRO A 43 0.71 -3.62 4.94
C PRO A 43 1.65 -2.91 5.91
N ALA A 44 2.00 -3.57 7.01
CA ALA A 44 2.87 -3.01 8.03
C ALA A 44 4.25 -2.60 7.47
N SER A 45 4.77 -3.34 6.48
CA SER A 45 6.05 -3.01 5.86
C SER A 45 5.99 -1.69 5.07
N ILE A 46 4.88 -1.40 4.39
CA ILE A 46 4.69 -0.15 3.65
C ILE A 46 4.41 1.01 4.62
N LYS A 47 3.64 0.76 5.69
CA LYS A 47 3.44 1.73 6.78
C LYS A 47 4.78 2.17 7.40
N GLN A 48 5.72 1.24 7.59
CA GLN A 48 7.02 1.49 8.22
C GLN A 48 8.11 2.01 7.26
N ALA A 49 7.85 2.05 5.96
CA ALA A 49 8.84 2.52 4.98
C ALA A 49 9.23 4.00 5.23
N PRO A 50 10.50 4.37 5.08
CA PRO A 50 10.93 5.76 5.26
C PRO A 50 10.25 6.68 4.23
N ARG A 51 9.82 7.87 4.67
CA ARG A 51 9.18 8.84 3.79
C ARG A 51 10.25 9.68 3.09
N LEU A 52 10.28 9.63 1.75
CA LEU A 52 11.30 10.32 0.95
C LEU A 52 10.94 11.79 0.67
N SER A 53 9.66 12.12 0.69
CA SER A 53 9.14 13.46 0.46
C SER A 53 7.81 13.65 1.21
N PRO A 54 7.37 14.90 1.44
CA PRO A 54 6.07 15.17 2.04
C PRO A 54 4.90 14.92 1.08
N ASP A 55 5.15 14.89 -0.23
CA ASP A 55 4.15 14.57 -1.24
C ASP A 55 4.26 13.10 -1.66
N TYR A 56 3.41 12.28 -1.06
CA TYR A 56 3.33 10.85 -1.35
C TYR A 56 1.90 10.37 -1.30
N THR A 57 1.65 9.25 -1.98
CA THR A 57 0.35 8.61 -2.05
C THR A 57 0.50 7.10 -1.95
N PHE A 58 -0.45 6.46 -1.27
CA PHE A 58 -0.54 5.01 -1.22
C PHE A 58 -1.44 4.47 -2.31
N SER A 59 -1.18 3.24 -2.70
CA SER A 59 -2.03 2.51 -3.63
C SER A 59 -2.19 1.06 -3.18
N HIS A 60 -3.33 0.48 -3.50
CA HIS A 60 -3.62 -0.94 -3.35
C HIS A 60 -4.26 -1.44 -4.64
N SER A 61 -3.87 -2.64 -5.07
CA SER A 61 -4.46 -3.35 -6.20
C SER A 61 -4.60 -4.83 -5.83
N ALA A 62 -5.81 -5.34 -5.97
CA ALA A 62 -6.16 -6.74 -5.92
C ALA A 62 -6.94 -7.10 -7.20
N ALA A 63 -6.46 -6.60 -8.34
CA ALA A 63 -7.05 -6.87 -9.64
C ALA A 63 -6.98 -8.37 -9.97
N ASN A 64 -8.08 -8.92 -10.49
CA ASN A 64 -8.18 -10.34 -10.81
C ASN A 64 -7.03 -10.81 -11.71
N GLY A 65 -6.33 -11.87 -11.29
CA GLY A 65 -5.21 -12.44 -12.04
C GLY A 65 -3.90 -11.67 -11.93
N GLN A 66 -3.83 -10.64 -11.07
CA GLN A 66 -2.59 -10.00 -10.62
C GLN A 66 -2.36 -10.29 -9.14
N PRO A 67 -1.10 -10.33 -8.67
CA PRO A 67 -0.85 -10.48 -7.25
C PRO A 67 -1.32 -9.25 -6.47
N GLU A 68 -1.91 -9.49 -5.29
CA GLU A 68 -2.29 -8.39 -4.40
C GLU A 68 -1.05 -7.55 -4.08
N THR A 69 -1.17 -6.26 -4.32
CA THR A 69 -0.06 -5.32 -4.29
C THR A 69 -0.45 -4.06 -3.55
N ALA A 70 0.36 -3.64 -2.60
CA ALA A 70 0.21 -2.37 -1.90
C ALA A 70 1.53 -1.60 -1.93
N GLY A 71 1.46 -0.27 -2.02
CA GLY A 71 2.66 0.52 -2.15
C GLY A 71 2.52 1.97 -1.79
N VAL A 72 3.65 2.66 -1.82
CA VAL A 72 3.76 4.10 -1.60
C VAL A 72 4.63 4.71 -2.70
N CYS A 73 4.16 5.81 -3.29
CA CYS A 73 4.88 6.57 -4.31
C CYS A 73 5.16 7.98 -3.79
N PHE A 74 6.42 8.41 -3.89
CA PHE A 74 6.93 9.70 -3.46
C PHE A 74 7.19 10.59 -4.69
N SER A 75 6.55 11.75 -4.74
CA SER A 75 6.74 12.75 -5.79
C SER A 75 7.98 13.61 -5.52
N GLY A 76 8.60 14.14 -6.58
CA GLY A 76 9.71 15.09 -6.51
C GLY A 76 11.07 14.45 -6.19
N VAL A 77 11.14 13.13 -6.05
CA VAL A 77 12.37 12.40 -5.67
C VAL A 77 12.79 11.43 -6.77
N SER A 78 14.09 11.17 -6.86
CA SER A 78 14.66 10.18 -7.79
C SER A 78 15.58 9.17 -7.12
N ASP A 79 16.04 9.48 -5.91
CA ASP A 79 16.94 8.62 -5.16
C ASP A 79 16.12 7.63 -4.33
N ALA A 80 16.32 6.34 -4.61
CA ALA A 80 15.68 5.25 -3.90
C ALA A 80 16.62 4.59 -2.87
N ALA A 81 17.85 5.08 -2.67
CA ALA A 81 18.86 4.45 -1.82
C ALA A 81 18.34 4.15 -0.40
N VAL A 82 17.60 5.08 0.19
CA VAL A 82 17.02 4.91 1.53
C VAL A 82 16.00 3.76 1.57
N LEU A 83 15.18 3.60 0.53
CA LEU A 83 14.24 2.46 0.44
C LEU A 83 14.98 1.14 0.22
N LYS A 84 16.06 1.14 -0.55
CA LYS A 84 16.89 -0.06 -0.75
C LYS A 84 17.56 -0.49 0.56
N GLN A 85 18.11 0.46 1.33
CA GLN A 85 18.65 0.19 2.66
C GLN A 85 17.58 -0.33 3.63
N TYR A 86 16.37 0.22 3.57
CA TYR A 86 15.22 -0.27 4.32
C TYR A 86 14.87 -1.73 3.98
N LEU A 87 14.92 -2.12 2.71
CA LEU A 87 14.70 -3.51 2.31
C LEU A 87 15.80 -4.45 2.82
N VAL A 88 17.06 -4.02 2.72
CA VAL A 88 18.22 -4.77 3.25
C VAL A 88 18.11 -4.98 4.76
N SER A 89 17.74 -3.95 5.52
CA SER A 89 17.58 -4.07 6.98
C SER A 89 16.46 -5.02 7.40
N ARG A 90 15.51 -5.31 6.48
CA ARG A 90 14.45 -6.30 6.67
C ARG A 90 14.77 -7.69 6.11
N GLY A 91 15.98 -7.89 5.58
CA GLY A 91 16.40 -9.19 5.05
C GLY A 91 15.94 -9.48 3.62
N TYR A 92 15.67 -8.44 2.83
CA TYR A 92 15.46 -8.54 1.38
C TYR A 92 16.75 -8.21 0.63
N ALA A 93 17.01 -8.95 -0.43
CA ALA A 93 18.14 -8.73 -1.32
C ALA A 93 17.66 -8.39 -2.73
N PHE A 94 18.46 -7.61 -3.45
CA PHE A 94 18.24 -7.36 -4.87
C PHE A 94 18.28 -8.68 -5.64
N ALA A 95 17.20 -8.99 -6.36
CA ALA A 95 17.08 -10.20 -7.14
C ALA A 95 17.46 -9.95 -8.61
N ARG A 96 16.79 -8.99 -9.25
CA ARG A 96 17.02 -8.63 -10.65
C ARG A 96 16.37 -7.30 -11.00
N LYS A 97 16.79 -6.70 -12.12
CA LYS A 97 16.08 -5.60 -12.75
C LYS A 97 14.97 -6.16 -13.66
N ALA A 98 13.72 -5.76 -13.41
CA ALA A 98 12.56 -6.08 -14.22
C ALA A 98 12.15 -4.85 -15.07
N PRO A 99 11.32 -5.02 -16.12
CA PRO A 99 10.83 -3.89 -16.92
C PRO A 99 10.13 -2.80 -16.10
N VAL A 100 9.46 -3.20 -15.02
CA VAL A 100 8.70 -2.30 -14.13
C VAL A 100 9.56 -1.64 -13.05
N GLY A 101 10.73 -2.18 -12.72
CA GLY A 101 11.55 -1.70 -11.61
C GLY A 101 12.56 -2.74 -11.10
N GLU A 102 13.21 -2.46 -9.98
CA GLU A 102 14.10 -3.40 -9.31
C GLU A 102 13.29 -4.37 -8.44
N LEU A 103 13.51 -5.67 -8.62
CA LEU A 103 12.85 -6.72 -7.85
C LEU A 103 13.73 -7.12 -6.66
N TRP A 104 13.11 -7.22 -5.48
CA TRP A 104 13.74 -7.56 -4.22
C TRP A 104 13.01 -8.73 -3.57
N THR A 105 13.76 -9.74 -3.14
CA THR A 105 13.21 -10.98 -2.59
C THR A 105 13.92 -11.37 -1.30
N SER A 106 13.27 -12.19 -0.48
CA SER A 106 13.87 -12.77 0.72
C SER A 106 13.76 -14.28 0.69
N GLU A 107 14.76 -14.98 1.23
CA GLU A 107 14.65 -16.43 1.47
C GLU A 107 13.76 -16.77 2.66
N ARG A 108 13.64 -15.82 3.60
CA ARG A 108 12.81 -15.92 4.82
C ARG A 108 11.34 -15.65 4.53
N HIS A 109 11.06 -14.70 3.64
CA HIS A 109 9.71 -14.28 3.26
C HIS A 109 9.52 -14.57 1.76
N ARG A 110 9.16 -15.82 1.44
CA ARG A 110 9.07 -16.31 0.05
C ARG A 110 7.71 -16.03 -0.60
N ASP A 111 6.73 -15.71 0.21
CA ASP A 111 5.36 -15.31 -0.11
C ASP A 111 5.26 -13.85 -0.55
N VAL A 112 6.24 -13.01 -0.20
CA VAL A 112 6.23 -11.58 -0.49
C VAL A 112 7.48 -11.16 -1.24
N TYR A 113 7.33 -10.28 -2.23
CA TYR A 113 8.44 -9.59 -2.88
C TYR A 113 8.20 -8.09 -2.96
N PHE A 114 9.28 -7.33 -3.12
CA PHE A 114 9.20 -5.87 -3.27
C PHE A 114 9.65 -5.43 -4.64
N THR A 115 8.99 -4.40 -5.16
CA THR A 115 9.42 -3.69 -6.36
C THR A 115 9.75 -2.25 -6.02
N VAL A 116 10.97 -1.82 -6.35
CA VAL A 116 11.39 -0.41 -6.25
C VAL A 116 11.40 0.19 -7.65
N ILE A 117 10.59 1.22 -7.85
CA ILE A 117 10.48 1.93 -9.13
C ILE A 117 11.05 3.33 -8.95
N SER A 118 11.91 3.76 -9.87
CA SER A 118 12.44 5.13 -9.90
C SER A 118 12.20 5.71 -11.29
N ARG A 119 11.33 6.72 -11.37
CA ARG A 119 11.03 7.48 -12.59
C ARG A 119 11.76 8.81 -12.52
N VAL A 120 12.55 9.11 -13.55
CA VAL A 120 13.33 10.36 -13.60
C VAL A 120 12.61 11.43 -14.42
N SER A 121 11.77 11.05 -15.39
CA SER A 121 10.98 11.98 -16.23
C SER A 121 9.83 11.27 -16.97
N PRO A 122 8.68 11.95 -17.24
CA PRO A 122 8.25 13.22 -16.66
C PRO A 122 7.74 13.02 -15.23
N GLY A 123 8.06 13.96 -14.33
CA GLY A 123 7.73 13.86 -12.90
C GLY A 123 8.65 12.87 -12.18
N ARG A 124 9.65 13.38 -11.46
CA ARG A 124 10.53 12.56 -10.61
C ARG A 124 9.67 11.86 -9.56
N GLN A 125 9.72 10.54 -9.55
CA GLN A 125 8.92 9.74 -8.62
C GLN A 125 9.69 8.49 -8.22
N VAL A 126 9.63 8.13 -6.94
CA VAL A 126 10.13 6.84 -6.44
C VAL A 126 9.00 6.10 -5.76
N CYS A 127 8.79 4.84 -6.10
CA CYS A 127 7.76 4.01 -5.49
C CYS A 127 8.35 2.74 -4.88
N LEU A 128 7.74 2.31 -3.77
CA LEU A 128 7.95 0.99 -3.18
C LEU A 128 6.63 0.24 -3.19
N PHE A 129 6.63 -0.95 -3.77
CA PHE A 129 5.49 -1.86 -3.79
C PHE A 129 5.86 -3.16 -3.08
N GLU A 130 4.96 -3.64 -2.24
CA GLU A 130 4.90 -4.99 -1.69
C GLU A 130 3.87 -5.77 -2.50
N SER A 131 4.23 -6.96 -2.97
CA SER A 131 3.35 -7.86 -3.71
C SER A 131 3.42 -9.27 -3.12
N GLU A 132 2.26 -9.91 -2.99
CA GLU A 132 2.16 -11.33 -2.65
C GLU A 132 2.51 -12.21 -3.87
N ARG A 133 2.78 -13.50 -3.67
CA ARG A 133 3.09 -14.46 -4.75
C ARG A 133 1.94 -15.40 -5.07
#